data_AF-A0A2E1VUK8-F1
#
_entry.id   AF-A0A2E1VUK8-F1
#
_cell.length_a   1.000
_cell.length_b   1.000
_cell.length_c   1.000
_cell.angle_alpha   90.00
_cell.angle_beta   90.00
_cell.angle_gamma   90.00
#
_symmetry.space_group_name_H-M   'P 1'
#
loop_
_entity.id
_entity.type
_entity.pdbx_description
1 polymer ?
#
loop_
_entity_poly.entity_id
_entity_poly.type
_entity_poly.pdbx_seq_one_letter_code
_entity_poly.pdbx_strand_id
1 'polypeptide(L)'
;MLPARFALPGRVLGLLLAAALGTSCASPPPELEALAYRPDFSRPEETGRTFLVSWAVHAPKTEYEALSEAWKDEVGGTLDAYLLARPQLQAEVGWISSQAWRLQPIRTEAGAEGVLTWWGLDPERDPVLGIECVPQNYLEFEEAGARDRTPGSYFDEELEQFYGIEGSLLWVEIEDSAVREASRLDGIRSIKLGTEWKIRRLIPWDPPADEDDAGADARAGNDA
;
A
#
# COMPACT_ATOMS: atom_id res chain seq x y z
N MET A 1 50.74 17.29 -33.30
CA MET A 1 50.33 16.66 -32.02
C MET A 1 48.83 16.91 -31.84
N LEU A 2 48.01 15.89 -32.07
CA LEU A 2 46.55 15.89 -31.89
C LEU A 2 46.24 14.61 -31.07
N PRO A 3 45.41 14.68 -30.02
CA PRO A 3 45.22 13.54 -29.13
C PRO A 3 44.36 12.47 -29.81
N ALA A 4 44.70 11.23 -29.49
CA ALA A 4 44.06 10.02 -30.00
C ALA A 4 42.56 10.00 -29.69
N ARG A 5 41.76 9.77 -30.74
CA ARG A 5 40.34 9.45 -30.64
C ARG A 5 40.19 8.09 -29.96
N PHE A 6 39.71 8.07 -28.72
CA PHE A 6 39.21 6.85 -28.08
C PHE A 6 37.93 6.41 -28.79
N ALA A 7 38.07 5.53 -29.78
CA ALA A 7 36.95 4.80 -30.34
C ALA A 7 36.62 3.66 -29.36
N LEU A 8 35.62 3.88 -28.50
CA LEU A 8 35.02 2.80 -27.71
C LEU A 8 34.48 1.74 -28.70
N PRO A 9 34.91 0.47 -28.60
CA PRO A 9 34.46 -0.57 -29.53
C PRO A 9 32.94 -0.70 -29.42
N GLY A 10 32.23 -0.69 -30.56
CA GLY A 10 30.76 -0.62 -30.61
C GLY A 10 30.01 -1.70 -29.81
N ARG A 11 30.70 -2.79 -29.42
CA ARG A 11 30.17 -3.82 -28.52
C ARG A 11 30.03 -3.35 -27.06
N VAL A 12 30.92 -2.47 -26.59
CA VAL A 12 30.86 -1.90 -25.22
C VAL A 12 29.75 -0.86 -25.12
N LEU A 13 29.56 -0.05 -26.16
CA LEU A 13 28.42 0.87 -26.25
C LEU A 13 27.09 0.10 -26.33
N GLY A 14 27.03 -0.99 -27.09
CA GLY A 14 25.83 -1.85 -27.17
C GLY A 14 25.49 -2.56 -25.85
N LEU A 15 26.49 -2.99 -25.08
CA LEU A 15 26.29 -3.59 -23.74
C LEU A 15 25.88 -2.55 -22.69
N LEU A 16 26.45 -1.34 -22.72
CA LEU A 16 26.02 -0.24 -21.85
C LEU A 16 24.62 0.25 -22.20
N LEU A 17 24.24 0.28 -23.49
CA LEU A 17 22.88 0.63 -23.91
C LEU A 17 21.87 -0.45 -23.52
N ALA A 18 22.21 -1.74 -23.68
CA ALA A 18 21.35 -2.84 -23.25
C ALA A 18 21.20 -2.91 -21.72
N ALA A 19 22.27 -2.61 -20.97
CA ALA A 19 22.21 -2.50 -19.51
C ALA A 19 21.43 -1.27 -19.03
N ALA A 20 21.51 -0.14 -19.74
CA ALA A 20 20.77 1.08 -19.43
C ALA A 20 19.28 1.03 -19.86
N LEU A 21 18.94 0.20 -20.84
CA LEU A 21 17.55 -0.01 -21.30
C LEU A 21 16.83 -1.14 -20.55
N GLY A 22 17.56 -2.02 -19.85
CA GLY A 22 17.00 -3.14 -19.09
C GLY A 22 16.34 -2.74 -17.76
N THR A 23 16.69 -1.59 -17.20
CA THR A 23 16.22 -1.16 -15.87
C THR A 23 15.02 -0.22 -15.88
N SER A 24 14.61 0.26 -17.06
CA SER A 24 13.59 1.31 -17.21
C SER A 24 12.24 0.82 -17.74
N CYS A 25 12.12 -0.47 -18.08
CA CYS A 25 10.88 -1.13 -18.51
C CYS A 25 10.65 -2.46 -17.78
N ALA A 26 11.12 -2.60 -16.55
CA ALA A 26 10.90 -3.82 -15.78
C ALA A 26 9.46 -3.86 -15.24
N SER A 27 8.64 -4.72 -15.83
CA SER A 27 7.34 -5.12 -15.29
C SER A 27 7.55 -5.98 -14.04
N PRO A 28 6.59 -5.98 -13.08
CA PRO A 28 6.67 -6.87 -11.94
C PRO A 28 6.74 -8.34 -12.37
N PRO A 29 7.46 -9.18 -11.61
CA PRO A 29 7.40 -10.63 -11.78
C PRO A 29 5.95 -11.15 -11.73
N PRO A 30 5.61 -12.22 -12.48
CA PRO A 30 4.23 -12.75 -12.53
C PRO A 30 3.65 -13.14 -11.17
N GLU A 31 4.51 -13.59 -10.24
CA GLU A 31 4.10 -13.95 -8.88
C GLU A 31 3.62 -12.72 -8.09
N LEU A 32 4.27 -11.57 -8.28
CA LEU A 32 3.84 -10.32 -7.67
C LEU A 32 2.60 -9.79 -8.39
N GLU A 33 2.58 -9.77 -9.73
CA GLU A 33 1.42 -9.35 -10.52
C GLU A 33 0.13 -10.10 -10.12
N ALA A 34 0.23 -11.39 -9.73
CA ALA A 34 -0.90 -12.15 -9.23
C ALA A 34 -1.60 -11.50 -8.02
N LEU A 35 -0.88 -10.75 -7.18
CA LEU A 35 -1.45 -10.01 -6.05
C LEU A 35 -2.44 -8.92 -6.50
N ALA A 36 -2.26 -8.35 -7.69
CA ALA A 36 -3.22 -7.39 -8.21
C ALA A 36 -4.58 -8.03 -8.54
N TYR A 37 -4.63 -9.35 -8.74
CA TYR A 37 -5.85 -10.09 -9.06
C TYR A 37 -6.33 -11.00 -7.92
N ARG A 38 -5.46 -11.26 -6.94
CA ARG A 38 -5.71 -12.01 -5.72
C ARG A 38 -5.09 -11.23 -4.55
N PRO A 39 -5.73 -10.13 -4.16
CA PRO A 39 -5.18 -9.26 -3.13
C PRO A 39 -5.07 -9.98 -1.79
N ASP A 40 -4.05 -9.62 -1.01
CA ASP A 40 -3.91 -10.05 0.38
C ASP A 40 -3.97 -8.81 1.29
N PHE A 41 -5.03 -8.74 2.10
CA PHE A 41 -5.28 -7.68 3.06
C PHE A 41 -5.15 -8.16 4.52
N SER A 42 -4.49 -9.29 4.75
CA SER A 42 -4.40 -9.91 6.07
C SER A 42 -3.44 -9.18 7.03
N ARG A 43 -2.51 -8.39 6.50
CA ARG A 43 -1.49 -7.65 7.26
C ARG A 43 -1.18 -6.29 6.62
N PRO A 44 -0.69 -5.30 7.40
CA PRO A 44 -0.31 -3.98 6.87
C PRO A 44 0.66 -4.06 5.69
N GLU A 45 1.67 -4.92 5.81
CA GLU A 45 2.72 -5.11 4.80
C GLU A 45 2.18 -5.76 3.53
N GLU A 46 1.29 -6.75 3.65
CA GLU A 46 0.66 -7.42 2.50
C GLU A 46 -0.33 -6.49 1.79
N THR A 47 -1.09 -5.68 2.54
CA THR A 47 -1.94 -4.63 1.98
C THR A 47 -1.10 -3.61 1.22
N GLY A 48 -0.01 -3.12 1.82
CA GLY A 48 0.92 -2.19 1.18
C GLY A 48 1.55 -2.78 -0.08
N ARG A 49 1.98 -4.05 -0.02
CA ARG A 49 2.52 -4.78 -1.17
C ARG A 49 1.50 -4.90 -2.30
N THR A 50 0.29 -5.36 -1.98
CA THR A 50 -0.83 -5.48 -2.92
C THR A 50 -1.06 -4.15 -3.62
N PHE A 51 -1.19 -3.07 -2.85
CA PHE A 51 -1.38 -1.73 -3.39
C PHE A 51 -0.25 -1.27 -4.32
N LEU A 52 1.00 -1.41 -3.91
CA LEU A 52 2.17 -1.01 -4.70
C LEU A 52 2.29 -1.78 -6.02
N VAL A 53 1.98 -3.08 -5.99
CA VAL A 53 1.94 -3.88 -7.21
C VAL A 53 0.78 -3.44 -8.10
N SER A 54 -0.44 -3.33 -7.55
CA SER A 54 -1.62 -2.89 -8.29
C SER A 54 -1.39 -1.54 -8.96
N TRP A 55 -0.75 -0.61 -8.25
CA TRP A 55 -0.33 0.67 -8.78
C TRP A 55 0.57 0.51 -10.01
N ALA A 56 1.63 -0.30 -9.90
CA ALA A 56 2.59 -0.50 -10.97
C ALA A 56 2.01 -1.21 -12.21
N VAL A 57 1.02 -2.09 -12.03
CA VAL A 57 0.35 -2.79 -13.14
C VAL A 57 -0.92 -2.09 -13.62
N HIS A 58 -1.23 -0.91 -13.08
CA HIS A 58 -2.45 -0.15 -13.36
C HIS A 58 -3.74 -0.96 -13.14
N ALA A 59 -3.88 -1.55 -11.96
CA ALA A 59 -5.08 -2.23 -11.49
C ALA A 59 -5.87 -1.36 -10.49
N PRO A 60 -6.54 -0.28 -10.95
CA PRO A 60 -7.14 0.73 -10.08
C PRO A 60 -8.27 0.20 -9.19
N LYS A 61 -8.94 -0.88 -9.61
CA LYS A 61 -9.96 -1.53 -8.78
C LYS A 61 -9.34 -2.09 -7.50
N THR A 62 -8.23 -2.80 -7.62
CA THR A 62 -7.51 -3.38 -6.47
C THR A 62 -6.83 -2.30 -5.63
N GLU A 63 -6.30 -1.26 -6.29
CA GLU A 63 -5.81 -0.06 -5.58
C GLU A 63 -6.92 0.54 -4.70
N TYR A 64 -8.12 0.71 -5.26
CA TYR A 64 -9.30 1.22 -4.56
C TYR A 64 -9.76 0.28 -3.43
N GLU A 65 -9.76 -1.04 -3.65
CA GLU A 65 -10.11 -2.05 -2.64
C GLU A 65 -9.13 -2.07 -1.46
N ALA A 66 -7.88 -1.64 -1.67
CA ALA A 66 -6.88 -1.51 -0.61
C ALA A 66 -7.09 -0.25 0.25
N LEU A 67 -7.86 0.74 -0.21
CA LEU A 67 -8.13 1.97 0.56
C LEU A 67 -9.16 1.72 1.66
N SER A 68 -9.02 2.43 2.77
CA SER A 68 -10.03 2.45 3.84
C SER A 68 -11.29 3.19 3.39
N GLU A 69 -12.46 2.86 3.94
CA GLU A 69 -13.71 3.60 3.64
C GLU A 69 -13.58 5.07 4.00
N ALA A 70 -13.00 5.39 5.17
CA ALA A 70 -12.74 6.76 5.57
C ALA A 70 -11.92 7.54 4.53
N TRP A 71 -10.88 6.93 3.95
CA TRP A 71 -10.10 7.61 2.92
C TRP A 71 -10.86 7.69 1.58
N LYS A 72 -11.63 6.65 1.23
CA LYS A 72 -12.51 6.68 0.06
C LYS A 72 -13.46 7.87 0.13
N ASP A 73 -14.11 8.10 1.27
CA ASP A 73 -15.02 9.22 1.46
C ASP A 73 -14.35 10.59 1.24
N GLU A 74 -13.11 10.76 1.72
CA GLU A 74 -12.32 11.97 1.50
C GLU A 74 -11.99 12.21 0.01
N VAL A 75 -11.78 11.15 -0.78
CA VAL A 75 -11.46 11.24 -2.23
C VAL A 75 -12.68 11.13 -3.14
N GLY A 76 -13.91 11.14 -2.60
CA GLY A 76 -15.16 11.18 -3.37
C GLY A 76 -15.96 9.86 -3.41
N GLY A 77 -15.65 8.92 -2.52
CA GLY A 77 -16.46 7.76 -2.13
C GLY A 77 -16.68 6.67 -3.20
N THR A 78 -16.18 6.88 -4.42
CA THR A 78 -16.43 5.99 -5.56
C THR A 78 -15.16 5.69 -6.34
N LEU A 79 -15.14 4.53 -7.01
CA LEU A 79 -14.03 4.16 -7.89
C LEU A 79 -13.83 5.18 -9.02
N ASP A 80 -14.91 5.75 -9.56
CA ASP A 80 -14.83 6.76 -10.62
C ASP A 80 -14.20 8.06 -10.12
N ALA A 81 -14.58 8.53 -8.92
CA ALA A 81 -13.95 9.68 -8.29
C ALA A 81 -12.47 9.43 -8.00
N TYR A 82 -12.15 8.24 -7.50
CA TYR A 82 -10.77 7.82 -7.30
C TYR A 82 -9.96 7.84 -8.60
N LEU A 83 -10.50 7.31 -9.70
CA LEU A 83 -9.84 7.33 -11.01
C LEU A 83 -9.54 8.75 -11.51
N LEU A 84 -10.40 9.73 -11.18
CA LEU A 84 -10.18 11.14 -11.51
C LEU A 84 -9.09 11.79 -10.65
N ALA A 85 -8.96 11.38 -9.39
CA ALA A 85 -7.95 11.88 -8.44
C ALA A 85 -6.60 11.14 -8.53
N ARG A 86 -6.59 9.94 -9.11
CA ARG A 86 -5.44 9.05 -9.20
C ARG A 86 -4.22 9.68 -9.89
N PRO A 87 -4.34 10.48 -10.98
CA PRO A 87 -3.18 11.14 -11.58
C PRO A 87 -2.52 12.16 -10.65
N GLN A 88 -3.30 12.86 -9.81
CA GLN A 88 -2.76 13.81 -8.82
C GLN A 88 -2.01 13.06 -7.71
N LEU A 89 -2.59 11.98 -7.17
CA LEU A 89 -1.92 11.10 -6.21
C LEU A 89 -0.60 10.53 -6.78
N GLN A 90 -0.59 10.18 -8.07
CA GLN A 90 0.61 9.76 -8.79
C GLN A 90 1.66 10.86 -8.90
N ALA A 91 1.25 12.10 -9.11
CA ALA A 91 2.16 13.23 -9.16
C ALA A 91 2.77 13.56 -7.79
N GLU A 92 1.98 13.43 -6.71
CA GLU A 92 2.43 13.65 -5.33
C GLU A 92 3.45 12.60 -4.88
N VAL A 93 3.25 11.33 -5.24
CA VAL A 93 4.20 10.23 -4.95
C VAL A 93 5.39 10.21 -5.93
N GLY A 94 5.24 10.82 -7.11
CA GLY A 94 6.31 11.05 -8.08
C GLY A 94 6.66 9.84 -8.96
N TRP A 95 7.92 9.82 -9.44
CA TRP A 95 8.44 8.92 -10.49
C TRP A 95 8.39 7.42 -10.14
N ILE A 96 8.16 7.07 -8.87
CA ILE A 96 8.16 5.70 -8.37
C ILE A 96 6.94 4.90 -8.78
N SER A 97 5.85 5.51 -9.22
CA SER A 97 4.59 4.81 -9.55
C SER A 97 4.75 3.59 -10.47
N SER A 98 5.60 3.66 -11.51
CA SER A 98 5.88 2.54 -12.42
C SER A 98 6.85 1.48 -11.88
N GLN A 99 7.56 1.80 -10.80
CA GLN A 99 8.54 0.94 -10.13
C GLN A 99 8.12 0.60 -8.70
N ALA A 100 6.90 0.94 -8.29
CA ALA A 100 6.38 0.81 -6.93
C ALA A 100 6.47 -0.63 -6.42
N TRP A 101 6.29 -1.61 -7.31
CA TRP A 101 6.45 -3.03 -7.01
C TRP A 101 7.83 -3.42 -6.46
N ARG A 102 8.87 -2.63 -6.75
CA ARG A 102 10.25 -2.89 -6.30
C ARG A 102 10.51 -2.45 -4.87
N LEU A 103 9.69 -1.53 -4.34
CA LEU A 103 9.87 -1.06 -2.99
C LEU A 103 9.72 -2.22 -2.00
N GLN A 104 10.59 -2.28 -1.01
CA GLN A 104 10.58 -3.25 0.07
C GLN A 104 10.22 -2.54 1.38
N PRO A 105 9.56 -3.23 2.31
CA PRO A 105 9.36 -2.68 3.65
C PRO A 105 10.73 -2.54 4.33
N ILE A 106 11.01 -1.35 4.86
CA ILE A 106 12.28 -1.01 5.53
C ILE A 106 12.08 -1.04 7.04
N ARG A 107 11.05 -0.35 7.52
CA ARG A 107 10.69 -0.28 8.94
C ARG A 107 9.20 -0.13 9.12
N THR A 108 8.70 -0.70 10.21
CA THR A 108 7.28 -0.69 10.58
C THR A 108 7.16 -0.13 11.99
N GLU A 109 6.29 0.84 12.19
CA GLU A 109 6.07 1.51 13.47
C GLU A 109 4.57 1.70 13.74
N ALA A 110 4.22 1.92 15.01
CA ALA A 110 2.86 2.28 15.38
C ALA A 110 2.56 3.68 14.84
N GLY A 111 1.52 3.77 14.01
CA GLY A 111 0.98 5.03 13.52
C GLY A 111 0.04 5.68 14.54
N ALA A 112 -0.63 6.75 14.13
CA ALA A 112 -1.59 7.44 14.98
C ALA A 112 -2.89 6.63 15.15
N GLU A 113 -3.32 6.00 14.06
CA GLU A 113 -4.58 5.23 13.98
C GLU A 113 -4.34 3.76 13.59
N GLY A 114 -3.10 3.38 13.30
CA GLY A 114 -2.79 2.04 12.81
C GLY A 114 -1.31 1.72 12.77
N VAL A 115 -0.85 1.17 11.64
CA VAL A 115 0.54 0.74 11.44
C VAL A 115 1.11 1.47 10.24
N LEU A 116 2.20 2.22 10.46
CA LEU A 116 2.95 2.90 9.41
C LEU A 116 4.11 2.02 8.97
N THR A 117 4.10 1.63 7.69
CA THR A 117 5.21 0.93 7.05
C THR A 117 5.92 1.86 6.09
N TRP A 118 7.24 2.01 6.25
CA TRP A 118 8.08 2.77 5.34
C TRP A 118 8.69 1.86 4.28
N TRP A 119 8.59 2.28 3.03
CA TRP A 119 8.96 1.52 1.85
C TRP A 119 10.07 2.22 1.08
N GLY A 120 11.06 1.47 0.62
CA GLY A 120 12.16 2.00 -0.19
C GLY A 120 12.83 0.92 -1.03
N LEU A 121 13.79 1.32 -1.88
CA LEU A 121 14.46 0.40 -2.81
C LEU A 121 15.59 -0.41 -2.15
N ASP A 122 16.10 0.06 -1.02
CA ASP A 122 17.24 -0.49 -0.31
C ASP A 122 16.98 -0.35 1.20
N PRO A 123 17.06 -1.44 1.98
CA PRO A 123 16.87 -1.40 3.44
C PRO A 123 17.85 -0.47 4.17
N GLU A 124 19.00 -0.15 3.57
CA GLU A 124 20.02 0.73 4.17
C GLU A 124 19.89 2.20 3.75
N ARG A 125 18.94 2.54 2.86
CA ARG A 125 18.75 3.91 2.36
C ARG A 125 17.48 4.54 2.89
N ASP A 126 17.39 5.85 2.67
CA ASP A 126 16.22 6.64 2.98
C ASP A 126 14.95 6.02 2.38
N PRO A 127 13.88 5.83 3.19
CA PRO A 127 12.62 5.37 2.67
C PRO A 127 12.07 6.41 1.68
N VAL A 128 11.17 5.99 0.80
CA VAL A 128 10.63 6.90 -0.23
C VAL A 128 9.13 7.11 -0.06
N LEU A 129 8.45 6.16 0.58
CA LEU A 129 7.01 6.21 0.77
C LEU A 129 6.62 5.57 2.10
N GLY A 130 5.92 6.32 2.94
CA GLY A 130 5.18 5.78 4.07
C GLY A 130 3.78 5.37 3.64
N ILE A 131 3.35 4.18 4.03
CA ILE A 131 1.97 3.70 3.87
C ILE A 131 1.42 3.42 5.27
N GLU A 132 0.43 4.21 5.70
CA GLU A 132 -0.27 3.95 6.96
C GLU A 132 -1.50 3.08 6.70
N CYS A 133 -1.52 1.90 7.31
CA CYS A 133 -2.64 0.97 7.24
C CYS A 133 -3.40 0.96 8.57
N VAL A 134 -4.72 0.92 8.50
CA VAL A 134 -5.63 0.79 9.64
C VAL A 134 -6.41 -0.51 9.53
N PRO A 135 -6.77 -1.16 10.66
CA PRO A 135 -7.66 -2.31 10.63
C PRO A 135 -9.09 -1.84 10.34
N GLN A 136 -9.75 -2.49 9.37
CA GLN A 136 -11.15 -2.28 9.03
C GLN A 136 -11.90 -3.58 9.26
N ASN A 137 -12.93 -3.51 10.10
CA ASN A 137 -13.73 -4.67 10.48
C ASN A 137 -14.92 -4.80 9.54
N TYR A 138 -15.41 -6.02 9.35
CA TYR A 138 -16.59 -6.30 8.54
C TYR A 138 -17.28 -7.59 8.98
N LEU A 139 -18.54 -7.76 8.57
CA LEU A 139 -19.20 -9.06 8.72
C LEU A 139 -18.99 -9.92 7.50
N GLU A 140 -18.54 -11.14 7.72
CA GLU A 140 -18.43 -12.17 6.71
C GLU A 140 -19.62 -13.13 6.82
N PHE A 141 -20.27 -13.40 5.69
CA PHE A 141 -21.38 -14.35 5.61
C PHE A 141 -20.93 -15.65 4.95
N GLU A 142 -21.28 -16.78 5.57
CA GLU A 142 -21.13 -18.11 4.97
C GLU A 142 -22.50 -18.62 4.56
N GLU A 143 -22.74 -18.79 3.26
CA GLU A 143 -23.97 -19.37 2.71
C GLU A 143 -23.88 -20.90 2.60
N ALA A 144 -25.01 -21.57 2.82
CA ALA A 144 -25.14 -23.01 2.74
C ALA A 144 -24.95 -23.50 1.30
N GLY A 145 -23.80 -24.12 1.03
CA GLY A 145 -23.45 -24.65 -0.29
C GLY A 145 -22.61 -23.72 -1.15
N ALA A 146 -22.35 -22.49 -0.70
CA ALA A 146 -21.35 -21.62 -1.30
C ALA A 146 -19.94 -22.13 -0.96
N ARG A 147 -19.02 -22.08 -1.94
CA ARG A 147 -17.60 -22.39 -1.71
C ARG A 147 -16.83 -21.20 -1.15
N ASP A 148 -17.31 -19.99 -1.44
CA ASP A 148 -16.64 -18.75 -1.14
C ASP A 148 -17.43 -17.98 -0.09
N ARG A 149 -16.70 -17.26 0.75
CA ARG A 149 -17.27 -16.40 1.78
C ARG A 149 -17.43 -15.00 1.20
N THR A 150 -18.52 -14.34 1.54
CA THR A 150 -18.81 -13.01 1.00
C THR A 150 -18.73 -11.99 2.14
N PRO A 151 -17.84 -10.97 2.04
CA PRO A 151 -17.88 -9.85 2.95
C PRO A 151 -19.21 -9.09 2.76
N GLY A 152 -19.80 -8.71 3.88
CA GLY A 152 -21.07 -8.04 4.02
C GLY A 152 -20.91 -6.53 4.09
N SER A 153 -21.16 -5.97 5.27
CA SER A 153 -20.96 -4.54 5.55
C SER A 153 -19.65 -4.31 6.29
N TYR A 154 -18.97 -3.23 5.94
CA TYR A 154 -17.80 -2.73 6.65
C TYR A 154 -18.24 -1.83 7.81
N PHE A 155 -17.42 -1.81 8.86
CA PHE A 155 -17.65 -1.00 10.04
C PHE A 155 -16.57 0.06 10.14
N ASP A 156 -17.00 1.31 10.33
CA ASP A 156 -16.12 2.47 10.46
C ASP A 156 -15.78 2.81 11.93
N GLU A 157 -16.38 2.11 12.90
CA GLU A 157 -16.14 2.35 14.34
C GLU A 157 -15.31 1.23 14.99
N GLU A 158 -14.85 1.47 16.21
CA GLU A 158 -14.05 0.50 16.97
C GLU A 158 -14.89 -0.74 17.32
N LEU A 159 -14.27 -1.93 17.30
CA LEU A 159 -14.92 -3.22 17.56
C LEU A 159 -15.77 -3.17 18.84
N GLU A 160 -15.24 -2.53 19.88
CA GLU A 160 -15.83 -2.41 21.23
C GLU A 160 -17.16 -1.64 21.26
N GLN A 161 -17.47 -0.88 20.21
CA GLN A 161 -18.72 -0.15 20.05
C GLN A 161 -19.82 -1.03 19.45
N PHE A 162 -19.45 -2.12 18.77
CA PHE A 162 -20.39 -3.00 18.07
C PHE A 162 -20.76 -4.27 18.81
N TYR A 163 -19.98 -4.71 19.81
CA TYR A 163 -20.33 -5.90 20.58
C TYR A 163 -20.08 -5.71 22.07
N GLY A 164 -20.92 -6.35 22.86
CA GLY A 164 -20.79 -6.37 24.31
C GLY A 164 -21.09 -7.76 24.87
N ILE A 165 -20.51 -8.05 26.02
CA ILE A 165 -20.79 -9.28 26.77
C ILE A 165 -21.55 -8.89 28.04
N GLU A 166 -22.82 -9.26 28.11
CA GLU A 166 -23.66 -9.12 29.29
C GLU A 166 -23.92 -10.50 29.90
N GLY A 167 -23.16 -10.83 30.95
CA GLY A 167 -23.22 -12.15 31.59
C GLY A 167 -22.76 -13.26 30.64
N SER A 168 -23.70 -14.06 30.13
CA SER A 168 -23.45 -15.10 29.13
C SER A 168 -23.94 -14.73 27.72
N LEU A 169 -24.41 -13.49 27.53
CA LEU A 169 -24.95 -13.01 26.27
C LEU A 169 -23.88 -12.17 25.56
N LEU A 170 -23.46 -12.60 24.37
CA LEU A 170 -22.78 -11.72 23.42
C LEU A 170 -23.86 -11.01 22.61
N TRP A 171 -23.96 -9.69 22.72
CA TRP A 171 -24.78 -8.88 21.84
C TRP A 171 -23.89 -8.18 20.82
N VAL A 172 -24.41 -8.02 19.60
CA VAL A 172 -23.79 -7.24 18.53
C VAL A 172 -24.85 -6.25 18.07
N GLU A 173 -24.59 -4.96 18.19
CA GLU A 173 -25.47 -3.90 17.71
C GLU A 173 -25.09 -3.56 16.28
N ILE A 174 -26.03 -3.78 15.35
CA ILE A 174 -25.82 -3.52 13.93
C ILE A 174 -26.92 -2.56 13.50
N GLU A 175 -26.59 -1.27 13.50
CA GLU A 175 -27.53 -0.22 13.10
C GLU A 175 -27.87 -0.30 11.59
N ASP A 176 -26.97 -0.88 10.79
CA ASP A 176 -27.08 -0.92 9.34
C ASP A 176 -28.02 -2.04 8.83
N SER A 177 -28.99 -1.64 8.00
CA SER A 177 -30.16 -2.46 7.65
C SER A 177 -29.84 -3.71 6.82
N ALA A 178 -28.79 -3.66 6.00
CA ALA A 178 -28.45 -4.74 5.06
C ALA A 178 -28.04 -6.03 5.78
N VAL A 179 -27.36 -5.92 6.92
CA VAL A 179 -26.98 -7.06 7.76
C VAL A 179 -28.20 -7.64 8.48
N ARG A 180 -29.08 -6.76 8.96
CA ARG A 180 -30.32 -7.15 9.62
C ARG A 180 -31.24 -7.91 8.65
N GLU A 181 -31.26 -7.51 7.39
CA GLU A 181 -31.92 -8.27 6.32
C GLU A 181 -31.16 -9.54 5.95
N ALA A 182 -29.83 -9.52 5.89
CA ALA A 182 -29.01 -10.69 5.62
C ALA A 182 -29.26 -11.82 6.63
N SER A 183 -29.35 -11.51 7.93
CA SER A 183 -29.68 -12.50 8.97
C SER A 183 -31.02 -13.21 8.79
N ARG A 184 -31.91 -12.66 7.94
CA ARG A 184 -33.22 -13.22 7.59
C ARG A 184 -33.22 -13.95 6.25
N LEU A 185 -32.10 -13.97 5.53
CA LEU A 185 -31.98 -14.68 4.25
C LEU A 185 -31.88 -16.19 4.51
N ASP A 186 -32.83 -16.93 3.95
CA ASP A 186 -32.79 -18.39 3.90
C ASP A 186 -31.50 -18.84 3.18
N GLY A 187 -30.60 -19.49 3.91
CA GLY A 187 -29.35 -20.00 3.37
C GLY A 187 -28.08 -19.48 4.06
N ILE A 188 -28.14 -18.43 4.88
CA ILE A 188 -26.95 -18.05 5.67
C ILE A 188 -26.73 -19.07 6.80
N ARG A 189 -25.55 -19.69 6.81
CA ARG A 189 -25.12 -20.70 7.78
C ARG A 189 -24.39 -20.09 8.97
N SER A 190 -23.54 -19.09 8.74
CA SER A 190 -22.82 -18.40 9.81
C SER A 190 -22.50 -16.96 9.46
N ILE A 191 -22.41 -16.13 10.49
CA ILE A 191 -21.94 -14.75 10.43
C ILE A 191 -20.67 -14.69 11.26
N LYS A 192 -19.58 -14.14 10.71
CA LYS A 192 -18.30 -14.00 11.39
C LYS A 192 -17.87 -12.54 11.33
N LEU A 193 -17.18 -12.08 12.37
CA LEU A 193 -16.52 -10.79 12.36
C LEU A 193 -15.12 -10.98 11.75
N GLY A 194 -14.91 -10.39 10.59
CA GLY A 194 -13.63 -10.35 9.88
C GLY A 194 -12.92 -9.02 10.09
N THR A 195 -11.61 -9.02 9.85
CA THR A 195 -10.78 -7.81 9.88
C THR A 195 -9.81 -7.88 8.72
N GLU A 196 -9.69 -6.77 7.99
CA GLU A 196 -8.69 -6.55 6.94
C GLU A 196 -7.91 -5.28 7.23
N TRP A 197 -6.69 -5.20 6.70
CA TRP A 197 -5.90 -3.98 6.75
C TRP A 197 -6.12 -3.15 5.49
N LYS A 198 -6.40 -1.85 5.68
CA LYS A 198 -6.68 -0.90 4.60
C LYS A 198 -5.81 0.33 4.72
N ILE A 199 -5.46 0.96 3.61
CA ILE A 199 -4.62 2.15 3.58
C ILE A 199 -5.46 3.37 4.00
N ARG A 200 -4.96 4.10 5.01
CA ARG A 200 -5.56 5.34 5.49
C ARG A 200 -5.00 6.56 4.80
N ARG A 201 -3.69 6.55 4.52
CA ARG A 201 -2.99 7.62 3.81
C ARG A 201 -1.62 7.19 3.32
N LEU A 202 -1.08 7.99 2.40
CA LEU A 202 0.31 7.93 1.94
C LEU A 202 1.08 9.11 2.51
N ILE A 203 2.31 8.86 2.95
CA ILE A 203 3.20 9.87 3.51
C ILE A 203 4.43 9.93 2.60
N PRO A 204 4.65 11.03 1.85
CA PRO A 204 5.90 11.19 1.12
C PRO A 204 7.05 11.27 2.13
N TRP A 205 8.16 10.59 1.84
CA TRP A 205 9.37 10.81 2.62
C TRP A 205 9.97 12.16 2.26
N ASP A 206 10.07 13.04 3.25
CA ASP A 206 10.90 14.23 3.18
C ASP A 206 12.21 13.87 3.90
N PRO A 207 13.35 13.75 3.19
CA PRO A 207 14.59 13.43 3.86
C PRO A 207 14.88 14.51 4.90
N PRO A 208 15.37 14.14 6.11
CA PRO A 208 15.86 15.14 7.05
C PRO A 208 16.89 16.00 6.31
N ALA A 209 16.74 17.34 6.39
CA ALA A 209 17.70 18.26 5.81
C ALA A 209 19.10 17.85 6.28
N ASP A 210 19.97 17.48 5.33
CA ASP A 210 21.22 16.78 5.59
C ASP A 210 21.97 17.36 6.81
N GLU A 211 22.45 16.48 7.70
CA GLU A 211 23.53 16.78 8.65
C GLU A 211 24.88 16.96 7.91
N ASP A 212 24.88 17.66 6.78
CA ASP A 212 26.07 17.94 5.96
C ASP A 212 26.94 19.08 6.54
N ASP A 213 26.59 19.62 7.70
CA ASP A 213 27.33 20.72 8.35
C ASP A 213 28.31 20.26 9.46
N ALA A 214 28.51 18.96 9.68
CA ALA A 214 29.47 18.46 10.68
C ALA A 214 30.89 18.16 10.12
N GLY A 215 31.16 18.44 8.85
CA GLY A 215 32.40 18.00 8.18
C GLY A 215 33.37 19.09 7.69
N ALA A 216 32.97 20.38 7.67
CA ALA A 216 33.74 21.41 6.95
C ALA A 216 34.77 22.20 7.80
N ASP A 217 34.79 22.08 9.13
CA ASP A 217 35.61 22.96 9.99
C ASP A 217 36.86 22.31 10.63
N ALA A 218 37.25 21.08 10.24
CA ALA A 218 38.44 20.42 10.78
C ALA A 218 39.75 20.65 9.99
N ARG A 219 39.79 21.62 9.05
CA ARG A 219 41.01 21.91 8.25
C ARG A 219 41.51 23.36 8.29
N ALA A 220 41.10 24.14 9.30
CA ALA A 220 41.70 25.45 9.57
C ALA A 220 42.39 25.44 10.94
N GLY A 221 43.58 24.84 11.02
CA GLY A 221 44.32 24.85 12.28
C GLY A 221 45.54 23.94 12.33
N ASN A 222 46.36 23.90 11.29
CA ASN A 222 47.74 23.45 11.46
C ASN A 222 48.65 24.06 10.39
N ASP A 223 48.84 25.37 10.48
CA ASP A 223 50.01 26.06 9.93
C ASP A 223 50.33 27.23 10.87
N ALA A 224 51.17 26.96 11.86
CA ALA A 224 51.91 27.92 12.67
C ALA A 224 53.26 27.32 13.06
#